data_AF-A0A9X2W4T6-F1
#
_entry.id   AF-A0A9X2W4T6-F1
#
_cell.length_a   1.000
_cell.length_b   1.000
_cell.length_c   1.000
_cell.angle_alpha   90.00
_cell.angle_beta   90.00
_cell.angle_gamma   90.00
#
_symmetry.space_group_name_H-M   'P 1'
#
loop_
_entity.id
_entity.type
_entity.pdbx_description
1 polymer ?
#
loop_
_entity_poly.entity_id
_entity_poly.type
_entity_poly.pdbx_seq_one_letter_code
_entity_poly.pdbx_strand_id
1 'polypeptide(L)'
;MKTFVGLDVSQKKTSICVIDQNGNKIRMVNVDTHPGVIANYLFSQGFDKSKVGLETGPLCVWLYHSLKGFGLDVDCIHARHVHAALSMQLNKTDQNDAFGIARLVLSGWYKPVHVKSLQCHQQRLILTSREKLVQLRVAVTNQIRGLLKTFGVVLPPGKNSVFERAVLESSPSLETVKPAVIMLLDTWEHLSGQIRKFNYILEKLARKDPVCQILQSIPGVGVLTALSFKTSIDDPFRFRRVSDAGAFLGLTPKKYQSGEVDRNGGISKQGNRMTRTLLYEAASCLLTRYGTDTSLAIWANELRHRMGYKKVIVALSRKLATLMLSMWKSETFYNERLNAVN
;
A
#
# COMPACT_ATOMS: atom_id res chain seq x y z
N MET A 1 22.95 32.37 1.80
CA MET A 1 23.81 31.33 1.17
C MET A 1 22.94 30.11 0.89
N LYS A 2 23.07 29.46 -0.28
CA LYS A 2 22.30 28.25 -0.56
C LYS A 2 22.93 27.07 0.18
N THR A 3 22.15 26.37 0.97
CA THR A 3 22.60 25.27 1.83
C THR A 3 21.70 24.06 1.66
N PHE A 4 22.28 22.89 1.88
CA PHE A 4 21.61 21.60 1.68
C PHE A 4 21.72 20.79 2.95
N VAL A 5 20.61 20.17 3.37
CA VAL A 5 20.50 19.45 4.62
C VAL A 5 20.18 18.00 4.34
N GLY A 6 20.93 17.10 4.96
CA GLY A 6 20.60 15.68 5.01
C GLY A 6 20.17 15.29 6.42
N LEU A 7 19.03 14.62 6.50
CA LEU A 7 18.49 14.07 7.74
C LEU A 7 18.58 12.55 7.68
N ASP A 8 19.43 11.98 8.53
CA ASP A 8 19.40 10.55 8.81
C ASP A 8 18.53 10.31 10.05
N VAL A 9 17.42 9.59 9.85
CA VAL A 9 16.31 9.54 10.79
C VAL A 9 16.28 8.20 11.52
N SER A 10 16.64 8.22 12.80
CA SER A 10 16.39 7.12 13.73
C SER A 10 15.19 7.42 14.64
N GLN A 11 14.78 6.46 15.49
CA GLN A 11 13.57 6.62 16.31
C GLN A 11 13.72 7.68 17.42
N LYS A 12 14.91 7.77 18.03
CA LYS A 12 15.18 8.68 19.16
C LYS A 12 15.93 9.95 18.73
N LYS A 13 16.93 9.78 17.87
CA LYS A 13 17.82 10.86 17.42
C LYS A 13 17.82 10.95 15.91
N THR A 14 17.94 12.17 15.40
CA THR A 14 18.13 12.46 13.98
C THR A 14 19.46 13.17 13.80
N SER A 15 20.32 12.60 12.95
CA SER A 15 21.57 13.22 12.56
C SER A 15 21.28 14.24 11.47
N ILE A 16 21.67 15.49 11.71
CA ILE A 16 21.49 16.61 10.77
C ILE A 16 22.87 17.00 10.25
N CYS A 17 23.05 16.88 8.94
CA CYS A 17 24.21 17.43 8.26
C CYS A 17 23.81 18.60 7.38
N VAL A 18 24.51 19.73 7.51
CA VAL A 18 24.34 20.91 6.67
C VAL A 18 25.61 21.13 5.86
N ILE A 19 25.46 21.25 4.53
CA ILE A 19 26.55 21.52 3.60
C ILE A 19 26.29 22.79 2.79
N ASP A 20 27.36 23.43 2.34
CA ASP A 20 27.31 24.55 1.40
C ASP A 20 27.13 24.07 -0.05
N GLN A 21 27.07 25.03 -0.98
CA GLN A 21 26.98 24.77 -2.42
C GLN A 21 28.22 24.10 -3.04
N ASN A 22 29.36 24.12 -2.34
CA ASN A 22 30.59 23.47 -2.76
C ASN A 22 30.70 22.04 -2.19
N GLY A 23 29.74 21.63 -1.35
CA GLY A 23 29.73 20.33 -0.67
C GLY A 23 30.55 20.30 0.62
N ASN A 24 31.02 21.44 1.11
CA ASN A 24 31.73 21.53 2.38
C ASN A 24 30.75 21.45 3.54
N LYS A 25 31.13 20.72 4.59
CA LYS A 25 30.34 20.56 5.81
C LYS A 25 30.36 21.86 6.63
N ILE A 26 29.19 22.44 6.87
CA ILE A 26 29.01 23.63 7.72
C ILE A 26 28.69 23.21 9.16
N ARG A 27 27.79 22.23 9.31
CA ARG A 27 27.33 21.72 10.62
C ARG A 27 27.05 20.22 10.57
N MET A 28 27.23 19.58 11.73
CA MET A 28 26.81 18.21 12.02
C MET A 28 26.32 18.16 13.46
N VAL A 29 25.09 17.72 13.69
CA VAL A 29 24.52 17.63 15.04
C VAL A 29 23.53 16.46 15.12
N ASN A 30 23.35 15.94 16.33
CA ASN A 30 22.27 15.02 16.63
C ASN A 30 21.23 15.72 17.50
N VAL A 31 19.97 15.69 17.07
CA VAL A 31 18.83 16.24 17.83
C VAL A 31 17.81 15.14 18.11
N ASP A 32 16.89 15.39 19.04
CA ASP A 32 15.74 14.49 19.22
C ASP A 32 14.89 14.42 17.95
N THR A 33 14.43 13.22 17.62
CA THR A 33 13.58 12.99 16.45
C THR A 33 12.18 13.55 16.68
N HIS A 34 12.06 14.85 16.45
CA HIS A 34 10.81 15.58 16.51
C HIS A 34 10.86 16.73 15.50
N PRO A 35 9.83 16.91 14.64
CA PRO A 35 9.87 17.89 13.57
C PRO A 35 10.00 19.31 14.10
N GLY A 36 9.39 19.63 15.25
CA GLY A 36 9.56 20.93 15.90
C GLY A 36 10.99 21.17 16.39
N VAL A 37 11.67 20.15 16.91
CA VAL A 37 13.07 20.28 17.37
C VAL A 37 14.00 20.47 16.17
N ILE A 38 13.79 19.69 15.11
CA ILE A 38 14.55 19.79 13.85
C ILE A 38 14.35 21.17 13.21
N ALA A 39 13.10 21.62 13.08
CA ALA A 39 12.79 22.93 12.50
C ALA A 39 13.37 24.08 13.32
N ASN A 40 13.17 24.07 14.64
CA ASN A 40 13.73 25.09 15.53
C ASN A 40 15.26 25.15 15.43
N TYR A 41 15.93 23.99 15.38
CA TYR A 41 17.38 23.96 15.17
C TYR A 41 17.75 24.63 13.84
N LEU A 42 17.14 24.22 12.72
CA LEU A 42 17.45 24.79 11.40
C LEU A 42 17.18 26.31 11.36
N PHE A 43 16.07 26.78 11.92
CA PHE A 43 15.72 28.20 11.97
C PHE A 43 16.70 29.00 12.83
N SER A 44 17.01 28.53 14.03
CA SER A 44 17.94 29.22 14.95
C SER A 44 19.36 29.37 14.37
N GLN A 45 19.74 28.48 13.45
CA GLN A 45 21.05 28.50 12.79
C GLN A 45 21.03 29.22 11.42
N GLY A 46 19.90 29.80 11.00
CA GLY A 46 19.78 30.50 9.71
C GLY A 46 19.73 29.57 8.49
N PHE A 47 19.21 28.34 8.67
CA PHE A 47 19.03 27.32 7.64
C PHE A 47 17.55 27.13 7.24
N ASP A 48 16.72 28.14 7.45
CA ASP A 48 15.29 28.16 7.14
C ASP A 48 14.99 28.03 5.63
N LYS A 49 15.93 28.45 4.77
CA LYS A 49 15.82 28.37 3.30
C LYS A 49 16.58 27.20 2.68
N SER A 50 17.06 26.26 3.50
CA SER A 50 17.81 25.12 2.98
C SER A 50 16.91 24.10 2.28
N LYS A 51 17.46 23.44 1.26
CA LYS A 51 16.83 22.24 0.70
C LYS A 51 17.12 21.06 1.64
N VAL A 52 16.09 20.39 2.13
CA VAL A 52 16.19 19.30 3.10
C VAL A 52 15.86 17.97 2.43
N GLY A 53 16.73 16.97 2.60
CA GLY A 53 16.48 15.60 2.20
C GLY A 53 16.37 14.67 3.40
N LEU A 54 15.44 13.72 3.32
CA LEU A 54 15.36 12.57 4.23
C LEU A 54 15.00 11.32 3.45
N GLU A 55 15.31 10.14 3.96
CA GLU A 55 14.95 8.89 3.28
C GLU A 55 13.58 8.35 3.66
N THR A 56 13.00 7.50 2.80
CA THR A 56 11.76 6.79 3.12
C THR A 56 11.98 5.86 4.31
N GLY A 57 11.24 6.10 5.39
CA GLY A 57 11.23 5.26 6.58
C GLY A 57 9.93 5.40 7.38
N PRO A 58 9.80 4.69 8.53
CA PRO A 58 8.58 4.71 9.34
C PRO A 58 8.15 6.11 9.79
N LEU A 59 9.11 7.00 10.04
CA LEU A 59 8.88 8.38 10.49
C LEU A 59 8.85 9.41 9.34
N CYS A 60 9.22 9.04 8.09
CA CYS A 60 9.31 10.01 6.97
C CYS A 60 7.98 10.74 6.76
N VAL A 61 6.83 10.05 6.84
CA VAL A 61 5.52 10.68 6.59
C VAL A 61 5.24 11.82 7.57
N TRP A 62 5.44 11.57 8.86
CA TRP A 62 5.21 12.56 9.91
C TRP A 62 6.18 13.73 9.80
N LEU A 63 7.48 13.43 9.64
CA LEU A 63 8.52 14.45 9.51
C LEU A 63 8.33 15.30 8.25
N TYR A 64 8.11 14.66 7.10
CA TYR A 64 7.91 15.34 5.82
C TYR A 64 6.77 16.36 5.88
N HIS A 65 5.58 15.93 6.31
CA HIS A 65 4.41 16.81 6.36
C HIS A 65 4.56 17.91 7.40
N SER A 66 5.13 17.59 8.56
CA SER A 66 5.31 18.59 9.63
C SER A 66 6.35 19.64 9.25
N LEU A 67 7.50 19.21 8.71
CA LEU A 67 8.57 20.12 8.28
C LEU A 67 8.14 20.99 7.09
N LYS A 68 7.41 20.43 6.11
CA LYS A 68 6.75 21.22 5.05
C LYS A 68 5.76 22.23 5.64
N GLY A 69 4.99 21.83 6.65
CA GLY A 69 4.05 22.71 7.36
C GLY A 69 4.74 23.87 8.10
N PHE A 70 5.99 23.69 8.53
CA PHE A 70 6.82 24.78 9.07
C PHE A 70 7.47 25.66 7.99
N GLY A 71 7.26 25.36 6.71
CA GLY A 71 7.79 26.15 5.59
C GLY A 71 9.13 25.68 5.03
N LEU A 72 9.66 24.53 5.47
CA LEU A 72 10.91 23.97 4.95
C LEU A 72 10.70 23.31 3.57
N ASP A 73 11.68 23.45 2.68
CA ASP A 73 11.68 22.75 1.40
C ASP A 73 12.24 21.33 1.53
N VAL A 74 11.35 20.38 1.81
CA VAL A 74 11.69 18.99 2.08
C VAL A 74 11.41 18.06 0.90
N ASP A 75 12.36 17.19 0.56
CA ASP A 75 12.19 16.04 -0.31
C ASP A 75 12.40 14.73 0.47
N CYS A 76 11.52 13.73 0.27
CA CYS A 76 11.76 12.36 0.74
C CYS A 76 12.37 11.54 -0.42
N ILE A 77 13.47 10.85 -0.18
CA ILE A 77 14.26 10.10 -1.18
C ILE A 77 14.05 8.60 -0.95
N HIS A 78 13.96 7.81 -2.02
CA HIS A 78 13.74 6.37 -1.88
C HIS A 78 14.94 5.69 -1.21
N ALA A 79 14.73 4.95 -0.12
CA ALA A 79 15.80 4.33 0.67
C ALA A 79 16.74 3.44 -0.15
N ARG A 80 16.23 2.70 -1.15
CA ARG A 80 17.09 1.92 -2.06
C ARG A 80 18.06 2.77 -2.88
N HIS A 81 17.68 3.99 -3.27
CA HIS A 81 18.55 4.89 -4.02
C HIS A 81 19.58 5.53 -3.08
N VAL A 82 19.16 5.91 -1.87
CA VAL A 82 20.07 6.37 -0.81
C VAL A 82 21.10 5.28 -0.53
N HIS A 83 20.66 4.06 -0.22
CA HIS A 83 21.54 2.94 0.02
C HIS A 83 22.52 2.67 -1.15
N ALA A 84 22.05 2.68 -2.40
CA ALA A 84 22.93 2.47 -3.57
C ALA A 84 23.97 3.58 -3.76
N ALA A 85 23.63 4.83 -3.42
CA ALA A 85 24.57 5.94 -3.47
C ALA A 85 25.58 5.93 -2.32
N LEU A 86 25.15 5.45 -1.15
CA LEU A 86 25.97 5.43 0.07
C LEU A 86 26.76 4.13 0.25
N SER A 87 26.46 3.07 -0.51
CA SER A 87 27.10 1.76 -0.36
C SER A 87 28.60 1.74 -0.68
N MET A 88 29.10 2.78 -1.37
CA MET A 88 30.53 2.95 -1.65
C MET A 88 31.31 3.64 -0.51
N GLN A 89 30.63 4.08 0.56
CA GLN A 89 31.31 4.68 1.71
C GLN A 89 32.01 3.59 2.54
N LEU A 90 33.29 3.82 2.86
CA LEU A 90 34.11 2.88 3.65
C LEU A 90 33.63 2.76 5.11
N ASN A 91 33.20 3.87 5.71
CA ASN A 91 32.80 3.94 7.12
C ASN A 91 31.33 4.32 7.26
N LYS A 92 30.48 3.34 7.58
CA LYS A 92 29.06 3.57 7.84
C LYS A 92 28.83 4.13 9.25
N THR A 93 28.32 5.35 9.33
CA THR A 93 27.87 5.99 10.58
C THR A 93 26.66 6.87 10.28
N ASP A 94 25.77 7.07 11.25
CA ASP A 94 24.57 7.92 11.09
C ASP A 94 24.92 9.34 10.60
N GLN A 95 26.06 9.87 11.02
CA GLN A 95 26.56 11.17 10.57
C GLN A 95 27.05 11.14 9.10
N ASN A 96 27.68 10.05 8.66
CA ASN A 96 28.10 9.89 7.27
C ASN A 96 26.90 9.64 6.34
N ASP A 97 25.87 8.95 6.85
CA ASP A 97 24.62 8.75 6.14
C ASP A 97 23.90 10.10 5.97
N ALA A 98 23.80 10.92 7.03
CA ALA A 98 23.27 12.29 6.94
C ALA A 98 24.07 13.18 5.97
N PHE A 99 25.40 13.12 6.01
CA PHE A 99 26.25 13.85 5.05
C PHE A 99 26.05 13.37 3.62
N GLY A 100 25.93 12.06 3.42
CA GLY A 100 25.63 11.44 2.13
C GLY A 100 24.29 11.88 1.56
N ILE A 101 23.25 11.93 2.39
CA ILE A 101 21.94 12.46 2.01
C ILE A 101 22.08 13.94 1.62
N ALA A 102 22.79 14.76 2.40
CA ALA A 102 23.00 16.17 2.07
C ALA A 102 23.66 16.35 0.69
N ARG A 103 24.66 15.52 0.36
CA ARG A 103 25.33 15.52 -0.95
C ARG A 103 24.42 15.06 -2.08
N LEU A 104 23.54 14.10 -1.84
CA LEU A 104 22.52 13.68 -2.82
C LEU A 104 21.55 14.83 -3.13
N VAL A 105 21.12 15.56 -2.10
CA VAL A 105 20.25 16.72 -2.29
C VAL A 105 20.98 17.82 -3.09
N LEU A 106 22.24 18.09 -2.76
CA LEU A 106 23.09 19.04 -3.49
C LEU A 106 23.25 18.65 -4.97
N SER A 107 23.48 17.37 -5.28
CA SER A 107 23.69 16.93 -6.66
C SER A 107 22.44 17.03 -7.53
N GLY A 108 21.25 17.04 -6.92
CA GLY A 108 19.97 16.99 -7.63
C GLY A 108 19.72 15.70 -8.40
N TRP A 109 20.64 14.72 -8.32
CA TRP A 109 20.59 13.48 -9.10
C TRP A 109 19.82 12.38 -8.35
N TYR A 110 18.59 12.71 -7.95
CA TYR A 110 17.66 11.79 -7.30
C TYR A 110 16.23 12.04 -7.80
N LYS A 111 15.37 11.05 -7.61
CA LYS A 111 13.93 11.20 -7.87
C LYS A 111 13.19 11.30 -6.54
N PRO A 112 12.56 12.44 -6.23
CA PRO A 112 11.72 12.57 -5.05
C PRO A 112 10.61 11.51 -5.03
N VAL A 113 10.40 10.94 -3.85
CA VAL A 113 9.27 10.04 -3.60
C VAL A 113 8.05 10.89 -3.30
N HIS A 114 6.93 10.56 -3.95
CA HIS A 114 5.64 11.09 -3.57
C HIS A 114 5.25 10.57 -2.19
N VAL A 115 5.36 11.44 -1.19
CA VAL A 115 4.83 11.20 0.15
C VAL A 115 3.32 11.44 0.08
N LYS A 116 2.53 10.41 0.38
CA LYS A 116 1.08 10.52 0.27
C LYS A 116 0.52 11.52 1.26
N SER A 117 -0.62 12.12 0.94
CA SER A 117 -1.36 12.97 1.87
C SER A 117 -1.64 12.28 3.21
N LEU A 118 -1.71 13.07 4.29
CA LEU A 118 -2.08 12.55 5.63
C LEU A 118 -3.46 11.90 5.61
N GLN A 119 -4.40 12.48 4.87
CA GLN A 119 -5.74 11.91 4.69
C GLN A 119 -5.68 10.49 4.09
N CYS A 120 -4.86 10.28 3.05
CA CYS A 120 -4.65 8.93 2.51
C CYS A 120 -4.02 7.99 3.54
N HIS A 121 -3.06 8.45 4.34
CA HIS A 121 -2.49 7.63 5.42
C HIS A 121 -3.52 7.22 6.48
N GLN A 122 -4.43 8.13 6.87
CA GLN A 122 -5.53 7.84 7.79
C GLN A 122 -6.49 6.79 7.22
N GLN A 123 -6.93 6.94 5.97
CA GLN A 123 -7.81 5.97 5.33
C GLN A 123 -7.13 4.60 5.19
N ARG A 124 -5.82 4.59 4.86
CA ARG A 124 -5.04 3.35 4.79
C ARG A 124 -4.89 2.66 6.13
N LEU A 125 -4.71 3.41 7.22
CA LEU A 125 -4.64 2.85 8.56
C LEU A 125 -5.90 2.01 8.87
N ILE A 126 -7.08 2.53 8.51
CA ILE A 126 -8.36 1.83 8.70
C ILE A 126 -8.40 0.55 7.84
N LEU A 127 -8.02 0.66 6.56
CA LEU A 127 -7.96 -0.48 5.63
C LEU A 127 -7.02 -1.59 6.12
N THR A 128 -5.78 -1.24 6.51
CA THR A 128 -4.79 -2.22 6.96
C THR A 128 -5.10 -2.80 8.32
N SER A 129 -5.71 -2.02 9.22
CA SER A 129 -6.17 -2.52 10.53
C SER A 129 -7.25 -3.57 10.35
N ARG A 130 -8.24 -3.30 9.48
CA ARG A 130 -9.26 -4.28 9.11
C ARG A 130 -8.63 -5.53 8.49
N GLU A 131 -7.71 -5.38 7.53
CA GLU A 131 -7.02 -6.53 6.91
C GLU A 131 -6.33 -7.39 7.97
N LYS A 132 -5.68 -6.76 8.96
CA LYS A 132 -5.04 -7.48 10.06
C LYS A 132 -6.04 -8.26 10.91
N LEU A 133 -7.20 -7.69 11.24
CA LEU A 133 -8.25 -8.41 11.97
C LEU A 133 -8.82 -9.58 11.16
N VAL A 134 -8.98 -9.43 9.85
CA VAL A 134 -9.38 -10.54 8.97
C VAL A 134 -8.35 -11.67 9.01
N GLN A 135 -7.06 -11.36 8.95
CA GLN A 135 -5.99 -12.36 9.05
C GLN A 135 -6.02 -13.08 10.41
N LEU A 136 -6.18 -12.35 11.51
CA LEU A 136 -6.30 -12.93 12.85
C LEU A 136 -7.53 -13.84 12.94
N ARG A 137 -8.69 -13.41 12.43
CA ARG A 137 -9.91 -14.23 12.43
C ARG A 137 -9.70 -15.54 11.64
N VAL A 138 -9.02 -15.47 10.50
CA VAL A 138 -8.68 -16.67 9.71
C VAL A 138 -7.71 -17.57 10.48
N ALA A 139 -6.72 -17.02 11.17
CA ALA A 139 -5.82 -17.80 12.02
C ALA A 139 -6.57 -18.54 13.13
N VAL A 140 -7.48 -17.86 13.83
CA VAL A 140 -8.35 -18.49 14.85
C VAL A 140 -9.26 -19.56 14.22
N THR A 141 -9.85 -19.29 13.05
CA THR A 141 -10.66 -20.28 12.31
C THR A 141 -9.86 -21.55 12.04
N ASN A 142 -8.62 -21.41 11.56
CA ASN A 142 -7.73 -22.53 11.25
C ASN A 142 -7.28 -23.25 12.52
N GLN A 143 -7.05 -22.53 13.61
CA GLN A 143 -6.71 -23.11 14.92
C GLN A 143 -7.83 -24.00 15.43
N ILE A 144 -9.09 -23.51 15.43
CA ILE A 144 -10.26 -24.30 15.85
C ILE A 144 -10.39 -25.55 14.97
N ARG A 145 -10.30 -25.41 13.65
CA ARG A 145 -10.34 -26.55 12.71
C ARG A 145 -9.20 -27.54 12.96
N GLY A 146 -8.01 -27.07 13.31
CA GLY A 146 -6.85 -27.91 13.61
C GLY A 146 -7.02 -28.70 14.91
N LEU A 147 -7.47 -28.03 15.98
CA LEU A 147 -7.71 -28.66 17.28
C LEU A 147 -8.78 -29.76 17.20
N LEU A 148 -9.90 -29.48 16.54
CA LEU A 148 -10.99 -30.45 16.40
C LEU A 148 -10.57 -31.68 15.58
N LYS A 149 -9.70 -31.52 14.57
CA LYS A 149 -9.17 -32.63 13.78
C LYS A 149 -8.38 -33.65 14.62
N THR A 150 -7.65 -33.20 15.64
CA THR A 150 -6.91 -34.09 16.56
C THR A 150 -7.85 -35.09 17.24
N PHE A 151 -9.11 -34.72 17.42
CA PHE A 151 -10.12 -35.52 18.09
C PHE A 151 -11.13 -36.16 17.12
N GLY A 152 -10.76 -36.30 15.85
CA GLY A 152 -11.60 -36.93 14.82
C GLY A 152 -12.76 -36.07 14.31
N VAL A 153 -12.87 -34.81 14.76
CA VAL A 153 -13.94 -33.90 14.33
C VAL A 153 -13.47 -33.07 13.14
N VAL A 154 -14.04 -33.34 11.96
CA VAL A 154 -13.76 -32.60 10.73
C VAL A 154 -14.93 -31.66 10.41
N LEU A 155 -14.74 -30.37 10.69
CA LEU A 155 -15.75 -29.36 10.40
C LEU A 155 -16.00 -29.20 8.88
N PRO A 156 -17.26 -29.10 8.43
CA PRO A 156 -17.59 -28.89 7.02
C PRO A 156 -17.02 -27.57 6.47
N PRO A 157 -16.90 -27.44 5.15
CA PRO A 157 -16.59 -26.17 4.53
C PRO A 157 -17.70 -25.15 4.86
N GLY A 158 -17.31 -23.96 5.29
CA GLY A 158 -18.26 -22.94 5.73
C GLY A 158 -17.55 -21.69 6.22
N LYS A 159 -18.22 -20.54 6.09
CA LYS A 159 -17.74 -19.21 6.52
C LYS A 159 -18.78 -18.56 7.43
N ASN A 160 -18.35 -17.60 8.24
CA ASN A 160 -19.23 -16.79 9.09
C ASN A 160 -20.13 -17.67 9.97
N SER A 161 -21.44 -17.41 10.01
CA SER A 161 -22.42 -18.13 10.84
C SER A 161 -22.46 -19.64 10.57
N VAL A 162 -22.16 -20.09 9.35
CA VAL A 162 -22.07 -21.53 9.04
C VAL A 162 -20.90 -22.18 9.77
N PHE A 163 -19.76 -21.48 9.87
CA PHE A 163 -18.61 -21.98 10.62
C PHE A 163 -18.90 -22.02 12.12
N GLU A 164 -19.44 -20.93 12.66
CA GLU A 164 -19.81 -20.82 14.07
C GLU A 164 -20.79 -21.91 14.49
N ARG A 165 -21.88 -22.09 13.72
CA ARG A 165 -22.85 -23.16 13.96
C ARG A 165 -22.20 -24.54 13.91
N ALA A 166 -21.37 -24.81 12.90
CA ALA A 166 -20.68 -26.09 12.79
C ALA A 166 -19.76 -26.38 14.00
N VAL A 167 -19.17 -25.35 14.61
CA VAL A 167 -18.35 -25.51 15.82
C VAL A 167 -19.24 -25.84 17.02
N LEU A 168 -20.36 -25.13 17.19
CA LEU A 168 -21.29 -25.35 18.32
C LEU A 168 -22.02 -26.70 18.24
N GLU A 169 -22.36 -27.15 17.04
CA GLU A 169 -22.99 -28.46 16.78
C GLU A 169 -21.98 -29.61 16.79
N SER A 170 -20.68 -29.30 16.67
CA SER A 170 -19.66 -30.32 16.81
C SER A 170 -19.59 -30.77 18.27
N SER A 171 -19.87 -32.04 18.50
CA SER A 171 -19.73 -32.68 19.80
C SER A 171 -18.39 -33.41 19.84
N PRO A 172 -17.28 -32.77 20.22
CA PRO A 172 -16.15 -33.57 20.65
C PRO A 172 -16.63 -34.35 21.87
N SER A 173 -16.47 -35.67 21.85
CA SER A 173 -16.71 -36.58 22.99
C SER A 173 -15.73 -36.33 24.15
N LEU A 174 -15.25 -35.09 24.30
CA LEU A 174 -14.15 -34.65 25.14
C LEU A 174 -14.56 -33.34 25.80
N GLU A 175 -15.33 -33.45 26.89
CA GLU A 175 -15.74 -32.31 27.73
C GLU A 175 -14.55 -31.45 28.17
N THR A 176 -13.33 -32.02 28.24
CA THR A 176 -12.10 -31.29 28.58
C THR A 176 -11.64 -30.29 27.50
N VAL A 177 -11.96 -30.53 26.22
CA VAL A 177 -11.51 -29.71 25.07
C VAL A 177 -12.48 -28.57 24.77
N LYS A 178 -13.76 -28.79 25.10
CA LYS A 178 -14.87 -27.89 24.81
C LYS A 178 -14.64 -26.46 25.35
N PRO A 179 -14.15 -26.23 26.58
CA PRO A 179 -13.86 -24.87 27.06
C PRO A 179 -12.86 -24.12 26.18
N ALA A 180 -11.77 -24.77 25.76
CA ALA A 180 -10.74 -24.14 24.93
C ALA A 180 -11.28 -23.77 23.54
N VAL A 181 -12.12 -24.62 22.94
CA VAL A 181 -12.76 -24.34 21.65
C VAL A 181 -13.74 -23.18 21.76
N ILE A 182 -14.54 -23.12 22.83
CA ILE A 182 -15.49 -22.03 23.10
C ILE A 182 -14.73 -20.70 23.26
N MET A 183 -13.66 -20.64 24.06
CA MET A 183 -12.87 -19.41 24.24
C MET A 183 -12.27 -18.89 22.91
N LEU A 184 -11.85 -19.80 22.03
CA LEU A 184 -11.39 -19.45 20.69
C LEU A 184 -12.54 -18.96 19.80
N LEU A 185 -13.73 -19.55 19.93
CA LEU A 185 -14.92 -19.12 19.21
C LEU A 185 -15.38 -17.73 19.65
N ASP A 186 -15.36 -17.42 20.94
CA ASP A 186 -15.65 -16.08 21.47
C ASP A 186 -14.67 -15.04 20.91
N THR A 187 -13.38 -15.40 20.86
CA THR A 187 -12.36 -14.55 20.23
C THR A 187 -12.65 -14.33 18.75
N TRP A 188 -13.06 -15.39 18.03
CA TRP A 188 -13.45 -15.32 16.63
C TRP A 188 -14.67 -14.42 16.40
N GLU A 189 -15.66 -14.48 17.30
CA GLU A 189 -16.88 -13.67 17.24
C GLU A 189 -16.54 -12.20 17.50
N HIS A 190 -15.72 -11.92 18.53
CA HIS A 190 -15.25 -10.57 18.83
C HIS A 190 -14.54 -9.95 17.61
N LEU A 191 -13.60 -10.69 17.01
CA LEU A 191 -12.90 -10.25 15.79
C LEU A 191 -13.88 -10.00 14.64
N SER A 192 -14.87 -10.87 14.45
CA SER A 192 -15.93 -10.68 13.45
C SER A 192 -16.74 -9.41 13.69
N GLY A 193 -17.08 -9.11 14.95
CA GLY A 193 -17.75 -7.86 15.35
C GLY A 193 -16.92 -6.62 15.01
N GLN A 194 -15.62 -6.62 15.34
CA GLN A 194 -14.73 -5.50 15.01
C GLN A 194 -14.56 -5.31 13.50
N ILE A 195 -14.46 -6.40 12.72
CA ILE A 195 -14.42 -6.33 11.26
C ILE A 195 -15.69 -5.69 10.70
N ARG A 196 -16.88 -6.00 11.24
CA ARG A 196 -18.14 -5.36 10.85
C ARG A 196 -18.12 -3.85 11.14
N LYS A 197 -17.60 -3.42 12.29
CA LYS A 197 -17.42 -1.99 12.62
C LYS A 197 -16.49 -1.29 11.62
N PHE A 198 -15.37 -1.91 11.26
CA PHE A 198 -14.48 -1.39 10.23
C PHE A 198 -15.14 -1.29 8.86
N ASN A 199 -15.93 -2.30 8.45
CA ASN A 199 -16.69 -2.24 7.19
C ASN A 199 -17.60 -1.01 7.17
N TYR A 200 -18.36 -0.78 8.24
CA TYR A 200 -19.27 0.36 8.36
C TYR A 200 -18.54 1.71 8.24
N ILE A 201 -17.37 1.84 8.88
CA ILE A 201 -16.54 3.05 8.76
C ILE A 201 -16.08 3.26 7.31
N LEU A 202 -15.58 2.21 6.65
CA LEU A 202 -15.10 2.28 5.28
C LEU A 202 -16.23 2.58 4.28
N GLU A 203 -17.41 2.00 4.48
CA GLU A 203 -18.61 2.30 3.68
C GLU A 203 -19.01 3.77 3.80
N LYS A 204 -19.00 4.34 5.01
CA LYS A 204 -19.26 5.77 5.21
C LYS A 204 -18.23 6.65 4.51
N LEU A 205 -16.95 6.30 4.60
CA LEU A 205 -15.88 7.04 3.93
C LEU A 205 -16.07 7.00 2.40
N ALA A 206 -16.29 5.82 1.83
CA ALA A 206 -16.50 5.67 0.39
C ALA A 206 -17.78 6.36 -0.11
N ARG A 207 -18.86 6.35 0.69
CA ARG A 207 -20.12 7.01 0.33
C ARG A 207 -19.98 8.52 0.23
N LYS A 208 -19.12 9.14 1.04
CA LYS A 208 -18.88 10.61 1.02
C LYS A 208 -17.82 11.05 0.01
N ASP A 209 -17.21 10.11 -0.71
CA ASP A 209 -16.05 10.36 -1.55
C ASP A 209 -16.44 10.20 -3.03
N PRO A 210 -16.54 11.30 -3.81
CA PRO A 210 -16.95 11.25 -5.21
C PRO A 210 -16.09 10.31 -6.07
N VAL A 211 -14.79 10.26 -5.80
CA VAL A 211 -13.87 9.35 -6.51
C VAL A 211 -14.25 7.91 -6.22
N CYS A 212 -14.52 7.57 -4.96
CA CYS A 212 -14.94 6.21 -4.63
C CYS A 212 -16.28 5.85 -5.27
N GLN A 213 -17.22 6.80 -5.39
CA GLN A 213 -18.50 6.57 -6.08
C GLN A 213 -18.28 6.28 -7.58
N ILE A 214 -17.44 7.08 -8.24
CA ILE A 214 -17.05 6.87 -9.63
C ILE A 214 -16.43 5.48 -9.81
N LEU A 215 -15.45 5.12 -8.98
CA LEU A 215 -14.75 3.84 -9.10
C LEU A 215 -15.66 2.63 -8.84
N GLN A 216 -16.62 2.75 -7.92
CA GLN A 216 -17.58 1.70 -7.59
C GLN A 216 -18.67 1.49 -8.66
N SER A 217 -18.79 2.39 -9.63
CA SER A 217 -19.69 2.17 -10.77
C SER A 217 -19.22 1.07 -11.73
N ILE A 218 -17.95 0.64 -11.60
CA ILE A 218 -17.41 -0.47 -12.37
C ILE A 218 -17.90 -1.80 -11.75
N PRO A 219 -18.53 -2.70 -12.54
CA PRO A 219 -18.92 -4.03 -12.05
C PRO A 219 -17.76 -4.78 -11.39
N GLY A 220 -18.01 -5.35 -10.21
CA GLY A 220 -16.98 -6.06 -9.41
C GLY A 220 -16.09 -5.17 -8.54
N VAL A 221 -16.08 -3.84 -8.72
CA VAL A 221 -15.32 -2.92 -7.86
C VAL A 221 -16.18 -2.45 -6.68
N GLY A 222 -15.86 -2.93 -5.48
CA GLY A 222 -16.54 -2.52 -4.23
C GLY A 222 -15.77 -1.47 -3.42
N VAL A 223 -16.36 -1.06 -2.29
CA VAL A 223 -15.81 -0.10 -1.31
C VAL A 223 -14.32 -0.30 -1.01
N LEU A 224 -13.92 -1.53 -0.66
CA LEU A 224 -12.53 -1.84 -0.30
C LEU A 224 -11.58 -1.60 -1.47
N THR A 225 -11.96 -2.05 -2.67
CA THR A 225 -11.15 -1.91 -3.88
C THR A 225 -11.02 -0.44 -4.27
N ALA A 226 -12.12 0.32 -4.25
CA ALA A 226 -12.11 1.75 -4.56
C ALA A 226 -11.23 2.55 -3.59
N LEU A 227 -11.43 2.40 -2.27
CA LEU A 227 -10.62 3.09 -1.26
C LEU A 227 -9.15 2.67 -1.30
N SER A 228 -8.88 1.36 -1.46
CA SER A 228 -7.49 0.87 -1.54
C SER A 228 -6.80 1.34 -2.82
N PHE A 229 -7.52 1.49 -3.93
CA PHE A 229 -6.98 2.06 -5.15
C PHE A 229 -6.70 3.55 -4.97
N LYS A 230 -7.72 4.32 -4.56
CA LYS A 230 -7.63 5.76 -4.33
C LYS A 230 -6.43 6.10 -3.44
N THR A 231 -6.35 5.46 -2.27
CA THR A 231 -5.28 5.72 -1.30
C THR A 231 -3.90 5.20 -1.71
N SER A 232 -3.81 4.28 -2.67
CA SER A 232 -2.52 3.84 -3.20
C SER A 232 -1.95 4.81 -4.23
N ILE A 233 -2.82 5.41 -5.04
CA ILE A 233 -2.50 6.40 -6.07
C ILE A 233 -2.31 7.80 -5.46
N ASP A 234 -3.20 8.20 -4.54
CA ASP A 234 -3.30 9.49 -3.85
C ASP A 234 -3.60 10.68 -4.78
N ASP A 235 -2.71 10.96 -5.73
CA ASP A 235 -2.89 11.95 -6.79
C ASP A 235 -2.95 11.22 -8.15
N PRO A 236 -4.01 11.38 -8.95
CA PRO A 236 -4.09 10.75 -10.26
C PRO A 236 -3.19 11.43 -11.31
N PHE A 237 -2.90 12.73 -11.17
CA PHE A 237 -2.20 13.52 -12.20
C PHE A 237 -0.69 13.33 -12.20
N ARG A 238 -0.09 12.81 -11.11
CA ARG A 238 1.32 12.36 -11.09
C ARG A 238 1.66 11.26 -12.10
N PHE A 239 0.66 10.57 -12.64
CA PHE A 239 0.86 9.52 -13.65
C PHE A 239 0.78 10.16 -15.03
N ARG A 240 1.86 10.08 -15.82
CA ARG A 240 1.86 10.60 -17.20
C ARG A 240 0.90 9.80 -18.08
N ARG A 241 0.93 8.47 -17.98
CA ARG A 241 0.02 7.58 -18.72
C ARG A 241 -0.86 6.80 -17.75
N VAL A 242 -2.12 6.58 -18.12
CA VAL A 242 -3.05 5.78 -17.30
C VAL A 242 -2.58 4.33 -17.14
N SER A 243 -1.87 3.80 -18.14
CA SER A 243 -1.31 2.45 -18.13
C SER A 243 -0.18 2.27 -17.11
N ASP A 244 0.43 3.36 -16.63
CA ASP A 244 1.48 3.33 -15.60
C ASP A 244 0.92 2.86 -14.24
N ALA A 245 -0.40 2.97 -14.01
CA ALA A 245 -1.05 2.44 -12.80
C ALA A 245 -0.82 0.93 -12.63
N GLY A 246 -0.87 0.17 -13.74
CA GLY A 246 -0.61 -1.27 -13.72
C GLY A 246 0.82 -1.59 -13.30
N ALA A 247 1.80 -0.84 -13.81
CA ALA A 247 3.19 -1.01 -13.45
C ALA A 247 3.46 -0.64 -11.99
N PHE A 248 2.88 0.48 -11.53
CA PHE A 248 2.98 0.96 -10.16
C PHE A 248 2.43 -0.03 -9.12
N LEU A 249 1.33 -0.72 -9.46
CA LEU A 249 0.72 -1.75 -8.60
C LEU A 249 1.36 -3.15 -8.79
N GLY A 250 2.37 -3.25 -9.65
CA GLY A 250 3.13 -4.46 -9.91
C GLY A 250 2.34 -5.55 -10.63
N LEU A 251 1.40 -5.14 -11.49
CA LEU A 251 0.55 -5.98 -12.35
C LEU A 251 1.15 -6.20 -13.74
N THR A 252 2.32 -5.63 -14.04
CA THR A 252 3.05 -5.86 -15.29
C THR A 252 4.10 -6.96 -15.14
N PRO A 253 4.39 -7.74 -16.21
CA PRO A 253 5.47 -8.72 -16.21
C PRO A 253 6.83 -8.10 -15.85
N LYS A 254 7.69 -8.88 -15.21
CA LYS A 254 9.12 -8.54 -15.13
C LYS A 254 9.75 -8.81 -16.49
N LYS A 255 10.47 -7.81 -17.02
CA LYS A 255 11.30 -7.99 -18.21
C LYS A 255 12.73 -8.32 -17.77
N TYR A 256 13.27 -9.44 -18.22
CA TYR A 256 14.69 -9.75 -18.12
C TYR A 256 15.26 -9.68 -19.53
N GLN A 257 16.07 -8.65 -19.79
CA GLN A 257 16.69 -8.42 -21.08
C GLN A 257 18.21 -8.27 -20.87
N SER A 258 19.00 -9.20 -21.38
CA SER A 258 20.46 -9.17 -21.33
C SER A 258 21.06 -9.71 -22.61
N GLY A 259 21.75 -8.86 -23.39
CA GLY A 259 22.40 -9.25 -24.65
C GLY A 259 21.43 -9.95 -25.62
N GLU A 260 21.51 -11.27 -25.65
CA GLU A 260 20.75 -12.16 -26.54
C GLU A 260 19.44 -12.71 -25.92
N VAL A 261 19.21 -12.51 -24.61
CA VAL A 261 18.06 -13.07 -23.89
C VAL A 261 17.01 -12.00 -23.67
N ASP A 262 15.81 -12.15 -24.27
CA ASP A 262 14.59 -11.41 -23.91
C ASP A 262 13.54 -12.41 -23.38
N ARG A 263 13.27 -12.36 -22.07
CA ARG A 263 12.27 -13.23 -21.42
C ARG A 263 11.33 -12.43 -20.54
N ASN A 264 10.03 -12.67 -20.74
CA ASN A 264 8.97 -12.16 -19.88
C ASN A 264 8.70 -13.14 -18.73
N GLY A 265 8.94 -12.70 -17.50
CA GLY A 265 8.68 -13.48 -16.28
C GLY A 265 7.27 -13.25 -15.71
N GLY A 266 7.06 -13.71 -14.47
CA GLY A 266 5.86 -13.38 -13.71
C GLY A 266 5.72 -11.87 -13.44
N ILE A 267 4.56 -11.44 -12.95
CA ILE A 267 4.35 -10.02 -12.61
C ILE A 267 5.36 -9.52 -11.57
N SER A 268 5.66 -8.22 -11.59
CA SER A 268 6.69 -7.63 -10.74
C SER A 268 6.39 -7.78 -9.24
N LYS A 269 5.10 -7.78 -8.86
CA LYS A 269 4.59 -7.76 -7.49
C LYS A 269 5.07 -6.56 -6.66
N GLN A 270 5.74 -5.58 -7.28
CA GLN A 270 6.13 -4.32 -6.65
C GLN A 270 4.88 -3.49 -6.30
N GLY A 271 5.04 -2.50 -5.42
CA GLY A 271 3.94 -1.66 -4.97
C GLY A 271 3.01 -2.34 -3.96
N ASN A 272 1.78 -1.83 -3.84
CA ASN A 272 0.89 -2.17 -2.74
C ASN A 272 0.24 -3.56 -2.90
N ARG A 273 0.59 -4.51 -2.02
CA ARG A 273 0.05 -5.87 -2.03
C ARG A 273 -1.48 -5.91 -1.83
N MET A 274 -2.01 -5.14 -0.89
CA MET A 274 -3.44 -5.10 -0.58
C MET A 274 -4.26 -4.63 -1.78
N THR A 275 -3.89 -3.48 -2.38
CA THR A 275 -4.58 -2.97 -3.59
C THR A 275 -4.53 -3.98 -4.73
N ARG A 276 -3.37 -4.62 -4.95
CA ARG A 276 -3.24 -5.66 -5.99
C ARG A 276 -4.14 -6.87 -5.73
N THR A 277 -4.22 -7.34 -4.50
CA THR A 277 -5.13 -8.44 -4.11
C THR A 277 -6.59 -8.04 -4.32
N LEU A 278 -6.99 -6.84 -3.90
CA LEU A 278 -8.36 -6.36 -4.07
C LEU A 278 -8.76 -6.15 -5.53
N LEU A 279 -7.82 -5.74 -6.40
CA LEU A 279 -8.05 -5.69 -7.84
C LEU A 279 -8.23 -7.09 -8.45
N TYR A 280 -7.44 -8.06 -7.97
CA TYR A 280 -7.60 -9.46 -8.37
C TYR A 280 -8.97 -10.00 -7.95
N GLU A 281 -9.39 -9.75 -6.71
CA GLU A 281 -10.71 -10.14 -6.21
C GLU A 281 -11.84 -9.43 -6.96
N ALA A 282 -11.68 -8.14 -7.29
CA ALA A 282 -12.66 -7.39 -8.09
C ALA A 282 -12.80 -7.97 -9.50
N ALA A 283 -11.68 -8.27 -10.17
CA ALA A 283 -11.66 -8.93 -11.47
C ALA A 283 -12.31 -10.33 -11.42
N SER A 284 -12.01 -11.12 -10.39
CA SER A 284 -12.69 -12.41 -10.18
C SER A 284 -14.17 -12.25 -9.93
N CYS A 285 -14.58 -11.25 -9.13
CA CYS A 285 -15.98 -10.96 -8.83
C CYS A 285 -16.75 -10.55 -10.09
N LEU A 286 -16.15 -9.70 -10.94
CA LEU A 286 -16.70 -9.31 -12.23
C LEU A 286 -17.05 -10.55 -13.07
N LEU A 287 -16.11 -11.47 -13.26
CA LEU A 287 -16.32 -12.66 -14.11
C LEU A 287 -17.21 -13.75 -13.49
N THR A 288 -17.45 -13.72 -12.18
CA THR A 288 -18.19 -14.80 -11.49
C THR A 288 -19.57 -14.39 -11.00
N ARG A 289 -19.78 -13.10 -10.68
CA ARG A 289 -21.03 -12.63 -10.08
C ARG A 289 -21.79 -11.61 -10.93
N TYR A 290 -21.08 -10.82 -11.74
CA TYR A 290 -21.71 -9.75 -12.55
C TYR A 290 -21.99 -10.17 -14.00
N GLY A 291 -21.72 -11.44 -14.35
CA GLY A 291 -22.07 -12.03 -15.64
C GLY A 291 -21.01 -11.85 -16.74
N THR A 292 -21.29 -12.44 -17.90
CA THR A 292 -20.41 -12.49 -19.08
C THR A 292 -20.61 -11.35 -20.06
N ASP A 293 -21.65 -10.53 -19.85
CA ASP A 293 -22.19 -9.66 -20.91
C ASP A 293 -21.66 -8.22 -20.83
N THR A 294 -20.78 -7.94 -19.87
CA THR A 294 -20.01 -6.69 -19.86
C THR A 294 -18.86 -6.80 -20.85
N SER A 295 -18.52 -5.72 -21.53
CA SER A 295 -17.35 -5.59 -22.42
C SER A 295 -16.06 -6.05 -21.76
N LEU A 296 -15.89 -5.77 -20.46
CA LEU A 296 -14.77 -6.26 -19.66
C LEU A 296 -14.78 -7.78 -19.51
N ALA A 297 -15.95 -8.39 -19.31
CA ALA A 297 -16.09 -9.83 -19.22
C ALA A 297 -15.91 -10.52 -20.57
N ILE A 298 -16.48 -9.98 -21.65
CA ILE A 298 -16.31 -10.46 -23.03
C ILE A 298 -14.82 -10.49 -23.38
N TRP A 299 -14.13 -9.35 -23.24
CA TRP A 299 -12.70 -9.24 -23.50
C TRP A 299 -11.87 -10.23 -22.68
N ALA A 300 -12.21 -10.43 -21.40
CA ALA A 300 -11.50 -11.37 -20.53
C ALA A 300 -11.75 -12.83 -20.96
N ASN A 301 -12.97 -13.17 -21.38
CA ASN A 301 -13.32 -14.49 -21.88
C ASN A 301 -12.64 -14.80 -23.22
N GLU A 302 -12.53 -13.83 -24.12
CA GLU A 302 -11.75 -13.98 -25.36
C GLU A 302 -10.28 -14.32 -25.08
N LEU A 303 -9.67 -13.64 -24.10
CA LEU A 303 -8.31 -13.94 -23.65
C LEU A 303 -8.19 -15.33 -23.04
N ARG A 304 -9.25 -15.83 -22.38
CA ARG A 304 -9.25 -17.15 -21.73
C ARG A 304 -9.00 -18.30 -22.71
N HIS A 305 -9.37 -18.14 -23.98
CA HIS A 305 -9.06 -19.14 -25.01
C HIS A 305 -7.56 -19.26 -25.30
N ARG A 306 -6.78 -18.21 -25.04
CA ARG A 306 -5.34 -18.14 -25.34
C ARG A 306 -4.46 -18.33 -24.10
N MET A 307 -5.00 -18.11 -22.91
CA MET A 307 -4.24 -18.18 -21.66
C MET A 307 -5.07 -18.69 -20.47
N GLY A 308 -4.42 -19.40 -19.56
CA GLY A 308 -5.09 -19.96 -18.37
C GLY A 308 -5.78 -18.91 -17.49
N TYR A 309 -6.87 -19.32 -16.84
CA TYR A 309 -7.77 -18.46 -16.06
C TYR A 309 -7.07 -17.48 -15.10
N LYS A 310 -6.06 -17.95 -14.34
CA LYS A 310 -5.33 -17.09 -13.41
C LYS A 310 -4.60 -15.94 -14.11
N LYS A 311 -4.09 -16.14 -15.33
CA LYS A 311 -3.44 -15.10 -16.13
C LYS A 311 -4.47 -14.08 -16.64
N VAL A 312 -5.65 -14.55 -17.04
CA VAL A 312 -6.78 -13.68 -17.42
C VAL A 312 -7.19 -12.76 -16.29
N ILE A 313 -7.36 -13.27 -15.06
CA ILE A 313 -7.70 -12.42 -13.91
C ILE A 313 -6.64 -11.35 -13.66
N VAL A 314 -5.35 -11.68 -13.80
CA VAL A 314 -4.27 -10.69 -13.67
C VAL A 314 -4.34 -9.64 -14.79
N ALA A 315 -4.59 -10.05 -16.03
CA ALA A 315 -4.77 -9.14 -17.15
C ALA A 315 -5.96 -8.20 -16.95
N LEU A 316 -7.10 -8.74 -16.49
CA LEU A 316 -8.28 -7.95 -16.14
C LEU A 316 -8.02 -7.02 -14.95
N SER A 317 -7.27 -7.46 -13.93
CA SER A 317 -6.84 -6.60 -12.81
C SER A 317 -6.05 -5.38 -13.30
N ARG A 318 -5.17 -5.59 -14.29
CA ARG A 318 -4.41 -4.50 -14.93
C ARG A 318 -5.31 -3.60 -15.77
N LYS A 319 -6.28 -4.15 -16.50
CA LYS A 319 -7.28 -3.37 -17.26
C LYS A 319 -8.11 -2.51 -16.32
N LEU A 320 -8.60 -3.07 -15.21
CA LEU A 320 -9.29 -2.35 -14.13
C LEU A 320 -8.43 -1.21 -13.56
N ALA A 321 -7.16 -1.46 -13.22
CA ALA A 321 -6.29 -0.40 -12.70
C ALA A 321 -6.13 0.79 -13.67
N THR A 322 -5.99 0.48 -14.96
CA THR A 322 -5.90 1.51 -16.03
C THR A 322 -7.22 2.28 -16.15
N LEU A 323 -8.34 1.56 -16.20
CA LEU A 323 -9.68 2.14 -16.32
C LEU A 323 -10.02 3.02 -15.11
N MET A 324 -9.79 2.54 -13.90
CA MET A 324 -10.00 3.27 -12.65
C MET A 324 -9.20 4.58 -12.61
N LEU A 325 -7.93 4.57 -13.04
CA LEU A 325 -7.14 5.81 -13.12
C LEU A 325 -7.68 6.76 -14.19
N SER A 326 -8.09 6.24 -15.34
CA SER A 326 -8.70 7.03 -16.41
C SER A 326 -9.97 7.73 -15.93
N MET A 327 -10.90 6.98 -15.34
CA MET A 327 -12.17 7.49 -14.82
C MET A 327 -11.98 8.49 -13.69
N TRP A 328 -10.98 8.30 -12.82
CA TRP A 328 -10.66 9.30 -11.81
C TRP A 328 -10.16 10.60 -12.45
N LYS A 329 -9.29 10.54 -13.45
CA LYS A 329 -8.80 11.75 -14.14
C LYS A 329 -9.89 12.51 -14.90
N SER A 330 -10.82 11.79 -15.52
CA SER A 330 -11.91 12.38 -16.31
C SER A 330 -13.15 12.68 -15.49
N GLU A 331 -13.19 12.27 -14.21
CA GLU A 331 -14.35 12.39 -13.33
C GLU A 331 -15.63 11.76 -13.91
N THR A 332 -15.48 10.68 -14.70
CA THR A 332 -16.59 10.03 -15.40
C THR A 332 -16.96 8.69 -14.76
N PHE A 333 -18.26 8.42 -14.65
CA PHE A 333 -18.78 7.12 -14.28
C PHE A 333 -18.50 6.06 -15.36
N TYR A 334 -18.49 4.80 -14.94
CA TYR A 334 -18.33 3.68 -15.85
C TYR A 334 -19.48 3.64 -16.84
N ASN A 335 -19.15 3.56 -18.13
CA ASN A 335 -20.10 3.46 -19.22
C ASN A 335 -19.73 2.27 -20.11
N GLU A 336 -20.64 1.31 -20.20
CA GLU A 336 -20.44 0.06 -20.94
C GLU A 336 -20.18 0.31 -22.45
N ARG A 337 -20.82 1.32 -23.05
CA ARG A 337 -20.74 1.60 -24.49
C ARG A 337 -19.41 2.24 -24.92
N LEU A 338 -18.79 3.02 -24.05
CA LEU A 338 -17.51 3.69 -24.34
C LEU A 338 -16.30 2.78 -24.10
N ASN A 339 -16.44 1.79 -23.21
CA ASN A 339 -15.33 0.92 -22.81
C ASN A 339 -15.21 -0.37 -23.65
N ALA A 340 -16.15 -0.61 -24.57
CA ALA A 340 -16.09 -1.68 -25.56
C ALA A 340 -15.11 -1.42 -26.72
N VAL A 341 -14.61 -0.20 -26.87
CA VAL A 341 -13.88 0.26 -28.08
C VAL A 341 -12.35 0.40 -27.86
N ASN A 342 -11.79 0.01 -26.71
CA ASN A 342 -10.35 0.12 -26.42
C ASN A 342 -9.70 -1.15 -25.81
#